data_AF-A0A4P9A1E8-F1
#
_entry.id   AF-A0A4P9A1E8-F1
#
_cell.length_a   1.000
_cell.length_b   1.000
_cell.length_c   1.000
_cell.angle_alpha   90.00
_cell.angle_beta   90.00
_cell.angle_gamma   90.00
#
_symmetry.space_group_name_H-M   'P 1'
#
loop_
_entity.id
_entity.type
_entity.pdbx_description
1 polymer ?
#
loop_
_entity_poly.entity_id
_entity_poly.type
_entity_poly.pdbx_seq_one_letter_code
_entity_poly.pdbx_strand_id
1 'polypeptide(L)'
;MKDTINKSIKTVLSDRGISILLIVNIIVFIAISIFLITSIKHSEAQVITRYTAYGVANFYRNHWYSLFGYIALAFMIVFGHSILSIKLVSLEKRSMAVFFLWLTLGILIVLTALAYSIIKIASLG
;
A
#
# COMPACT_ATOMS: atom_id res chain seq x y z
N MET A 1 -22.38 5.02 20.14
CA MET A 1 -21.36 5.04 19.05
C MET A 1 -20.16 5.92 19.37
N LYS A 2 -20.33 7.19 19.78
CA LYS A 2 -19.20 8.05 20.18
C LYS A 2 -18.35 7.45 21.31
N ASP A 3 -18.96 6.86 22.32
CA ASP A 3 -18.23 6.30 23.47
C ASP A 3 -17.40 5.07 23.12
N THR A 4 -17.89 4.25 22.19
CA THR A 4 -17.17 3.08 21.67
C THR A 4 -15.92 3.49 20.88
N ILE A 5 -16.03 4.54 20.05
CA ILE A 5 -14.90 5.08 19.27
C ILE A 5 -13.85 5.70 20.22
N ASN A 6 -14.29 6.51 21.18
CA ASN A 6 -13.39 7.14 22.15
C ASN A 6 -12.65 6.10 23.01
N LYS A 7 -13.33 5.02 23.41
CA LYS A 7 -12.71 3.91 24.13
C LYS A 7 -11.64 3.22 23.29
N SER A 8 -11.94 2.88 22.03
CA SER A 8 -10.96 2.26 21.12
C SER A 8 -9.73 3.12 20.89
N ILE A 9 -9.90 4.43 20.68
CA ILE A 9 -8.79 5.38 20.52
C ILE A 9 -7.92 5.41 21.78
N LYS A 10 -8.55 5.48 22.96
CA LYS A 10 -7.83 5.50 24.25
C LYS A 10 -7.07 4.21 24.50
N THR A 11 -7.64 3.05 24.16
CA THR A 11 -6.98 1.75 24.27
C THR A 11 -5.76 1.66 23.34
N VAL A 12 -5.89 2.10 22.09
CA VAL A 12 -4.78 2.09 21.12
C VAL A 12 -3.66 3.03 21.57
N LEU A 13 -3.99 4.25 22.00
CA LEU A 13 -3.02 5.23 22.51
C LEU A 13 -2.31 4.76 23.80
N SER A 14 -2.97 3.92 24.59
CA SER A 14 -2.34 3.31 25.77
C SER A 14 -1.32 2.22 25.42
N ASP A 15 -1.49 1.53 24.29
CA ASP A 15 -0.52 0.56 23.76
C ASP A 15 0.48 1.27 22.84
N ARG A 16 1.60 1.68 23.42
CA ARG A 16 2.69 2.36 22.70
C ARG A 16 3.17 1.56 21.49
N GLY A 17 3.21 0.23 21.58
CA GLY A 17 3.70 -0.62 20.48
C GLY A 17 2.79 -0.59 19.26
N ILE A 18 1.48 -0.69 19.48
CA ILE A 18 0.49 -0.66 18.38
C ILE A 18 0.39 0.75 17.80
N SER A 19 0.40 1.77 18.65
CA SER A 19 0.41 3.16 18.21
C SER A 19 1.62 3.48 17.33
N ILE A 20 2.82 3.04 17.73
CA ILE A 20 4.03 3.20 16.93
C ILE A 20 3.89 2.49 15.58
N LEU A 21 3.44 1.23 15.56
CA LEU A 21 3.28 0.48 14.32
C LEU A 21 2.25 1.11 13.37
N LEU A 22 1.16 1.67 13.88
CA LEU A 22 0.18 2.41 13.08
C LEU A 22 0.82 3.65 12.45
N ILE A 23 1.54 4.44 13.24
CA ILE A 23 2.24 5.65 12.77
C ILE A 23 3.28 5.28 11.70
N VAL A 24 4.06 4.23 11.92
CA VAL A 24 5.07 3.74 10.96
C VAL A 24 4.40 3.33 9.64
N ASN A 25 3.29 2.59 9.68
CA ASN A 25 2.55 2.22 8.46
C ASN A 25 2.06 3.44 7.67
N ILE A 26 1.58 4.48 8.37
CA ILE A 26 1.16 5.74 7.74
C ILE A 26 2.35 6.47 7.11
N ILE A 27 3.48 6.58 7.82
CA ILE A 27 4.69 7.23 7.31
C ILE A 27 5.21 6.51 6.07
N VAL A 28 5.28 5.17 6.12
CA VAL A 28 5.73 4.35 4.98
C VAL A 28 4.79 4.50 3.79
N PHE A 29 3.48 4.52 4.01
CA PHE A 29 2.50 4.79 2.96
C PHE A 29 2.70 6.16 2.30
N ILE A 30 2.91 7.21 3.09
CA ILE A 30 3.16 8.56 2.57
C ILE A 30 4.46 8.58 1.74
N ALA A 31 5.53 7.96 2.24
CA ALA A 31 6.79 7.87 1.52
C ALA A 31 6.65 7.15 0.18
N ILE A 32 5.96 6.00 0.15
CA ILE A 32 5.68 5.24 -1.08
C ILE A 32 4.83 6.07 -2.05
N SER A 33 3.81 6.78 -1.55
CA SER A 33 2.95 7.61 -2.38
C SER A 33 3.72 8.75 -3.05
N ILE A 34 4.57 9.45 -2.29
CA ILE A 34 5.46 10.50 -2.82
C ILE A 34 6.41 9.92 -3.88
N PHE A 35 7.01 8.77 -3.59
CA PHE A 35 7.90 8.08 -4.52
C PHE A 35 7.19 7.73 -5.84
N LEU A 36 5.98 7.16 -5.77
CA LEU A 36 5.22 6.79 -6.97
C LEU A 36 4.81 8.01 -7.77
N ILE A 37 4.32 9.08 -7.13
CA ILE A 37 3.90 10.31 -7.82
C ILE A 37 5.09 10.97 -8.54
N THR A 38 6.24 11.08 -7.87
CA THR A 38 7.43 11.73 -8.45
C THR A 38 8.12 10.88 -9.51
N SER A 39 7.96 9.56 -9.46
CA SER A 39 8.54 8.64 -10.46
C SER A 39 7.75 8.57 -11.76
N ILE A 40 6.49 9.02 -11.78
CA ILE A 40 5.68 9.10 -12.99
C ILE A 40 6.14 10.32 -13.81
N LYS A 41 6.98 10.07 -14.82
CA LYS A 41 7.25 11.08 -15.86
C LYS A 41 5.97 11.27 -16.68
N HIS A 42 5.50 12.51 -16.80
CA HIS A 42 4.34 12.91 -17.61
C HIS A 42 4.59 12.80 -19.14
N SER A 43 5.63 12.06 -19.54
CA SER A 43 5.97 11.88 -20.95
C SER A 43 5.06 10.83 -21.56
N GLU A 44 4.72 10.98 -22.85
CA GLU A 44 3.93 10.06 -23.67
C GLU A 44 4.57 8.66 -23.87
N ALA A 45 5.48 8.27 -22.98
CA ALA A 45 6.11 6.96 -22.92
C ALA A 45 5.08 5.94 -22.42
N GLN A 46 4.44 5.29 -23.37
CA GLN A 46 3.48 4.24 -23.11
C GLN A 46 4.21 2.98 -22.58
N VAL A 47 3.74 2.40 -21.48
CA VAL A 47 4.39 1.24 -20.83
C VAL A 47 4.18 0.00 -21.69
N ILE A 48 5.27 -0.61 -22.16
CA ILE A 48 5.20 -1.84 -22.94
C ILE A 48 4.82 -3.02 -22.03
N THR A 49 3.63 -3.57 -22.24
CA THR A 49 3.10 -4.76 -21.55
C THR A 49 2.98 -5.92 -22.55
N ARG A 50 3.35 -7.14 -22.13
CA ARG A 50 3.34 -8.33 -22.99
C ARG A 50 2.31 -9.34 -22.47
N TYR A 51 1.29 -9.61 -23.28
CA TYR A 51 0.39 -10.75 -23.09
C TYR A 51 0.77 -11.83 -24.10
N THR A 52 1.10 -13.04 -23.65
CA THR A 52 1.42 -14.15 -24.55
C THR A 52 0.26 -15.13 -24.60
N ALA A 53 -0.52 -15.08 -25.68
CA ALA A 53 -1.34 -16.20 -26.13
C ALA A 53 -0.76 -16.68 -27.46
N TYR A 54 0.10 -17.70 -27.43
CA TYR A 54 0.52 -18.55 -28.56
C TYR A 54 0.67 -17.95 -29.98
N GLY A 55 1.09 -16.70 -30.15
CA GLY A 55 1.35 -16.14 -31.48
C GLY A 55 1.48 -14.62 -31.46
N VAL A 56 2.63 -14.12 -31.96
CA VAL A 56 3.05 -12.71 -32.10
C VAL A 56 3.00 -11.90 -30.80
N ALA A 57 4.18 -11.47 -30.33
CA ALA A 57 4.30 -10.60 -29.17
C ALA A 57 3.71 -9.21 -29.48
N ASN A 58 2.43 -9.01 -29.18
CA ASN A 58 1.81 -7.70 -29.22
C ASN A 58 2.25 -6.91 -27.99
N PHE A 59 3.03 -5.86 -28.22
CA PHE A 59 3.43 -4.90 -27.21
C PHE A 59 2.25 -3.94 -26.96
N TYR A 60 1.47 -4.20 -25.92
CA TYR A 60 0.39 -3.29 -25.51
C TYR A 60 0.98 -2.14 -24.72
N ARG A 61 0.71 -0.92 -25.18
CA ARG A 61 1.22 0.30 -24.61
C ARG A 61 0.21 0.83 -23.58
N ASN A 62 0.32 0.34 -22.33
CA ASN A 62 -0.62 0.68 -21.27
C ASN A 62 -0.28 2.04 -20.66
N HIS A 63 -1.30 2.80 -20.29
CA HIS A 63 -1.10 4.19 -19.87
C HIS A 63 -0.51 4.30 -18.46
N TRP A 64 0.32 5.32 -18.28
CA TRP A 64 1.06 5.66 -17.06
C TRP A 64 0.16 5.80 -15.82
N TYR A 65 -1.12 6.13 -16.00
CA TYR A 65 -2.09 6.26 -14.89
C TYR A 65 -2.39 4.94 -14.17
N SER A 66 -2.03 3.79 -14.73
CA SER A 66 -2.13 2.50 -14.02
C SER A 66 -1.31 2.47 -12.71
N LEU A 67 -0.26 3.30 -12.62
CA LEU A 67 0.54 3.48 -11.40
C LEU A 67 -0.23 4.14 -10.26
N PHE A 68 -1.26 4.95 -10.54
CA PHE A 68 -2.15 5.46 -9.48
C PHE A 68 -2.96 4.35 -8.81
N GLY A 69 -3.21 3.24 -9.51
CA GLY A 69 -3.83 2.05 -8.92
C GLY A 69 -3.02 1.47 -7.77
N TYR A 70 -1.69 1.55 -7.82
CA TYR A 70 -0.81 1.11 -6.73
C TYR A 70 -0.95 1.99 -5.48
N ILE A 71 -1.10 3.32 -5.66
CA ILE A 71 -1.35 4.25 -4.55
C ILE A 71 -2.71 3.97 -3.91
N ALA A 72 -3.75 3.79 -4.73
CA ALA A 72 -5.09 3.45 -4.25
C ALA A 72 -5.10 2.11 -3.49
N LEU A 73 -4.43 1.08 -4.01
CA LEU A 73 -4.31 -0.21 -3.36
C LEU A 73 -3.54 -0.10 -2.03
N ALA A 74 -2.40 0.60 -2.01
CA ALA A 74 -1.65 0.84 -0.78
C ALA A 74 -2.48 1.56 0.27
N PHE A 75 -3.27 2.57 -0.14
CA PHE A 75 -4.21 3.26 0.75
C PHE A 75 -5.24 2.29 1.34
N MET A 76 -5.90 1.47 0.50
CA MET A 76 -6.91 0.52 0.95
C MET A 76 -6.34 -0.50 1.94
N ILE A 77 -5.13 -1.01 1.69
CA ILE A 77 -4.47 -1.99 2.57
C ILE A 77 -4.14 -1.34 3.91
N VAL A 78 -3.51 -0.15 3.91
CA VAL A 78 -3.09 0.53 5.14
C VAL A 78 -4.29 0.93 5.98
N PHE A 79 -5.31 1.54 5.38
CA PHE A 79 -6.53 1.91 6.10
C PHE A 79 -7.31 0.68 6.57
N GLY A 80 -7.50 -0.31 5.70
CA GLY A 80 -8.24 -1.53 6.00
C GLY A 80 -7.62 -2.32 7.15
N HIS A 81 -6.31 -2.59 7.06
CA HIS A 81 -5.59 -3.29 8.13
C HIS A 81 -5.46 -2.46 9.40
N SER A 82 -5.38 -1.13 9.33
CA SER A 82 -5.39 -0.27 10.52
C SER A 82 -6.72 -0.37 11.26
N ILE A 83 -7.85 -0.25 10.56
CA ILE A 83 -9.19 -0.39 11.14
C ILE A 83 -9.37 -1.80 11.74
N LEU A 84 -8.98 -2.83 10.99
CA LEU A 84 -9.02 -4.21 11.46
C LEU A 84 -8.18 -4.42 12.71
N SER A 85 -6.97 -3.86 12.75
CA SER A 85 -6.05 -3.96 13.89
C SER A 85 -6.62 -3.28 15.12
N ILE A 86 -7.18 -2.07 14.98
CA ILE A 86 -7.86 -1.37 16.08
C ILE A 86 -9.03 -2.22 16.63
N LYS A 87 -9.81 -2.83 15.73
CA LYS A 87 -10.90 -3.73 16.15
C LYS A 87 -10.37 -4.97 16.87
N LEU A 88 -9.28 -5.58 16.40
CA LEU A 88 -8.66 -6.73 17.06
C LEU A 88 -8.14 -6.40 18.46
N VAL A 89 -7.56 -5.21 18.65
CA VAL A 89 -7.15 -4.72 19.98
C VAL A 89 -8.35 -4.57 20.92
N SER A 90 -9.48 -4.07 20.42
CA SER A 90 -10.71 -3.97 21.22
C SER A 90 -11.29 -5.34 21.63
N LEU A 91 -10.91 -6.40 20.91
CA LEU A 91 -11.27 -7.80 21.20
C LEU A 91 -10.17 -8.53 22.00
N GLU A 92 -9.21 -7.80 22.56
CA GLU A 92 -8.06 -8.33 23.32
C GLU A 92 -7.14 -9.25 22.49
N LYS A 93 -7.29 -9.28 21.15
CA LYS A 93 -6.48 -10.08 20.22
C LYS A 93 -5.25 -9.31 19.75
N ARG A 94 -4.42 -8.87 20.71
CA ARG A 94 -3.24 -8.05 20.46
C ARG A 94 -2.26 -8.67 19.45
N SER A 95 -1.95 -9.95 19.58
CA SER A 95 -1.00 -10.65 18.71
C SER A 95 -1.42 -10.62 17.24
N MET A 96 -2.72 -10.81 16.97
CA MET A 96 -3.28 -10.70 15.63
C MET A 96 -3.20 -9.27 15.09
N ALA A 97 -3.51 -8.26 15.92
CA ALA A 97 -3.39 -6.86 15.51
C ALA A 97 -1.95 -6.52 15.10
N VAL A 98 -0.96 -6.91 15.90
CA VAL A 98 0.46 -6.72 15.60
C VAL A 98 0.86 -7.45 14.31
N PHE A 99 0.39 -8.69 14.13
CA PHE A 99 0.62 -9.46 12.90
C PHE A 99 0.11 -8.72 11.66
N PHE A 100 -1.12 -8.19 11.67
CA PHE A 100 -1.67 -7.45 10.52
C PHE A 100 -0.89 -6.17 10.22
N LEU A 101 -0.40 -5.46 11.24
CA LEU A 101 0.42 -4.25 11.03
C LEU A 101 1.80 -4.57 10.44
N TRP A 102 2.43 -5.68 10.83
CA TRP A 102 3.66 -6.15 10.21
C TRP A 102 3.44 -6.71 8.80
N LEU A 103 2.36 -7.48 8.61
CA LEU A 103 1.95 -7.96 7.30
C LEU A 103 1.74 -6.80 6.32
N THR A 104 1.15 -5.70 6.79
CA THR A 104 0.97 -4.48 5.99
C THR A 104 2.29 -3.94 5.48
N LEU A 105 3.31 -3.82 6.34
CA LEU A 105 4.65 -3.40 5.92
C LEU A 105 5.25 -4.35 4.88
N GLY A 106 5.11 -5.67 5.07
CA GLY A 106 5.56 -6.66 4.10
C GLY A 106 4.88 -6.52 2.75
N ILE A 107 3.55 -6.33 2.73
CA ILE A 107 2.79 -6.13 1.50
C ILE A 107 3.19 -4.82 0.82
N LEU A 108 3.38 -3.73 1.57
CA LEU A 108 3.83 -2.45 1.03
C LEU A 108 5.19 -2.58 0.33
N ILE A 109 6.15 -3.31 0.92
CA ILE A 109 7.46 -3.57 0.31
C ILE A 109 7.30 -4.30 -1.04
N VAL A 110 6.50 -5.38 -1.08
CA VAL A 110 6.24 -6.14 -2.31
C VAL A 110 5.56 -5.25 -3.36
N LEU A 111 4.56 -4.48 -2.94
CA LEU A 111 3.81 -3.57 -3.81
C LEU A 111 4.72 -2.50 -4.43
N THR A 112 5.61 -1.90 -3.64
CA THR A 112 6.60 -0.93 -4.14
C THR A 112 7.62 -1.57 -5.07
N ALA A 113 8.09 -2.79 -4.77
CA ALA A 113 9.01 -3.51 -5.65
C ALA A 113 8.39 -3.80 -7.03
N LEU A 114 7.12 -4.22 -7.06
CA LEU A 114 6.38 -4.42 -8.31
C LEU A 114 6.18 -3.12 -9.08
N ALA A 115 5.76 -2.05 -8.40
CA ALA A 115 5.59 -0.74 -9.02
C ALA A 115 6.91 -0.21 -9.60
N TYR A 116 8.02 -0.33 -8.86
CA TYR A 116 9.34 0.06 -9.35
C TYR A 116 9.78 -0.73 -10.58
N SER A 117 9.54 -2.05 -10.60
CA SER A 117 9.85 -2.87 -11.78
C SER A 117 9.12 -2.37 -13.03
N ILE A 118 7.85 -1.99 -12.89
CA ILE A 118 7.05 -1.45 -14.00
C ILE A 118 7.61 -0.10 -14.46
N ILE A 119 7.88 0.82 -13.52
CA ILE A 119 8.45 2.14 -13.83
C ILE A 119 9.79 2.01 -14.55
N LYS A 120 10.66 1.12 -14.07
CA LYS A 120 11.97 0.87 -14.68
C LYS A 120 11.84 0.40 -16.13
N ILE A 121 10.96 -0.57 -16.39
CA ILE A 121 10.71 -1.05 -17.76
C ILE A 121 10.13 0.07 -18.63
N ALA A 122 9.19 0.85 -18.10
CA ALA A 122 8.61 1.99 -18.79
C ALA A 122 9.65 3.06 -19.16
N SER A 123 10.70 3.24 -18.35
CA SER A 123 11.74 4.24 -18.58
C SER A 123 12.82 3.85 -19.60
N LEU A 124 12.83 2.59 -20.06
CA LEU A 124 13.80 2.06 -21.03
C LEU A 124 13.34 2.17 -22.49
N GLY A 125 12.07 2.53 -22.72
CA GLY A 125 11.49 2.76 -24.05
C GLY A 125 11.34 4.25 -24.34
#